data_AF-A0A3D3JR08-F1
#
_entry.id   AF-A0A3D3JR08-F1
#
_cell.length_a   1.000
_cell.length_b   1.000
_cell.length_c   1.000
_cell.angle_alpha   90.00
_cell.angle_beta   90.00
_cell.angle_gamma   90.00
#
_symmetry.space_group_name_H-M   'P 1'
#
loop_
_entity.id
_entity.type
_entity.pdbx_description
1 polymer ?
#
loop_
_entity_poly.entity_id
_entity_poly.type
_entity_poly.pdbx_seq_one_letter_code
_entity_poly.pdbx_strand_id
1 'polypeptide(L)'
;IFRERNYSAIVISGGARSTSHWTELVGQGMAITLSGALAGTLIEENPDVVDRIEAEVAPEILAELRQTFPDFVRACDQGALVPEEFRSYGPVVRFQNSLLKGFATVIGEIQARQGK
;
A
#
# COMPACT_ATOMS: atom_id res chain seq x y z
N ILE A 1 -9.44 7.34 -11.68
CA ILE A 1 -8.31 8.20 -12.15
C ILE A 1 -7.50 7.63 -13.31
N PHE A 2 -6.70 6.55 -13.15
CA PHE A 2 -5.75 6.13 -14.21
C PHE A 2 -6.46 5.72 -15.51
N ARG A 3 -7.55 4.96 -15.39
CA ARG A 3 -8.43 4.58 -16.50
C ARG A 3 -9.15 5.80 -17.10
N GLU A 4 -9.81 6.61 -16.27
CA GLU A 4 -10.50 7.85 -16.69
C GLU A 4 -9.61 8.81 -17.49
N ARG A 5 -8.32 8.91 -17.12
CA ARG A 5 -7.34 9.80 -17.77
C ARG A 5 -6.53 9.10 -18.87
N ASN A 6 -6.84 7.84 -19.17
CA ASN A 6 -6.18 7.03 -20.20
C ASN A 6 -4.64 7.00 -20.06
N TYR A 7 -4.13 6.85 -18.84
CA TYR A 7 -2.69 6.69 -18.62
C TYR A 7 -2.25 5.27 -19.01
N SER A 8 -1.08 5.14 -19.64
CA SER A 8 -0.50 3.85 -20.04
C SER A 8 0.16 3.08 -18.88
N ALA A 9 0.07 3.59 -17.65
CA ALA A 9 0.71 2.99 -16.48
C ALA A 9 -0.14 1.88 -15.86
N ILE A 10 0.52 0.83 -15.39
CA ILE A 10 -0.11 -0.23 -14.58
C ILE A 10 -0.05 0.23 -13.12
N VAL A 11 -1.20 0.22 -12.45
CA VAL A 11 -1.23 0.46 -11.00
C VAL A 11 -0.70 -0.79 -10.30
N ILE A 12 0.12 -0.62 -9.28
CA ILE A 12 0.65 -1.72 -8.48
C ILE A 12 0.33 -1.48 -7.02
N SER A 13 -0.35 -2.43 -6.39
CA SER A 13 -0.56 -2.45 -4.94
C SER A 13 0.53 -3.26 -4.26
N GLY A 14 0.96 -2.81 -3.08
CA GLY A 14 1.97 -3.48 -2.28
C GLY A 14 1.78 -3.25 -0.79
N GLY A 15 2.54 -3.99 0.01
CA GLY A 15 2.43 -3.89 1.47
C GLY A 15 1.23 -4.64 2.06
N ALA A 16 0.76 -5.72 1.42
CA ALA A 16 -0.29 -6.58 1.96
C ALA A 16 0.05 -7.10 3.37
N ARG A 17 -0.97 -7.22 4.23
CA ARG A 17 -0.87 -7.70 5.63
C ARG A 17 -1.87 -8.81 5.96
N SER A 18 -2.87 -9.00 5.11
CA SER A 18 -3.88 -10.06 5.15
C SER A 18 -4.20 -10.51 3.74
N THR A 19 -4.85 -11.67 3.61
CA THR A 19 -5.38 -12.16 2.33
C THR A 19 -6.47 -11.25 1.76
N SER A 20 -7.21 -10.55 2.63
CA SER A 20 -8.21 -9.56 2.21
C SER A 20 -7.65 -8.38 1.42
N HIS A 21 -6.38 -8.01 1.63
CA HIS A 21 -5.74 -6.96 0.82
C HIS A 21 -5.58 -7.37 -0.65
N TRP A 22 -5.68 -8.67 -0.97
CA TRP A 22 -5.74 -9.16 -2.33
C TRP A 22 -7.19 -9.34 -2.78
N THR A 23 -8.03 -10.04 -1.99
CA THR A 23 -9.41 -10.36 -2.42
C THR A 23 -10.27 -9.12 -2.69
N GLU A 24 -10.07 -8.04 -1.94
CA GLU A 24 -10.81 -6.78 -2.11
C GLU A 24 -10.27 -5.90 -3.26
N LEU A 25 -9.13 -6.26 -3.86
CA LEU A 25 -8.52 -5.52 -4.97
C LEU A 25 -8.48 -6.32 -6.27
N VAL A 26 -9.14 -7.47 -6.32
CA VAL A 26 -9.31 -8.26 -7.56
C VAL A 26 -10.09 -7.43 -8.57
N GLY A 27 -9.54 -7.27 -9.78
CA GLY A 27 -10.21 -6.58 -10.88
C GLY A 27 -9.25 -6.12 -11.98
N GLN A 28 -9.79 -5.43 -12.98
CA GLN A 28 -9.02 -5.01 -14.16
C GLN A 28 -8.00 -3.90 -13.85
N GLY A 29 -6.80 -4.04 -14.40
CA GLY A 29 -5.77 -2.99 -14.40
C GLY A 29 -4.98 -2.88 -13.10
N MET A 30 -5.08 -3.89 -12.24
CA MET A 30 -4.34 -3.98 -10.99
C MET A 30 -3.34 -5.13 -10.98
N ALA A 31 -2.08 -4.81 -10.66
CA ALA A 31 -1.09 -5.80 -10.24
C ALA A 31 -0.89 -5.69 -8.73
N ILE A 32 -0.72 -6.82 -8.04
CA ILE A 32 -0.61 -6.86 -6.58
C ILE A 32 0.64 -7.66 -6.21
N THR A 33 1.47 -7.08 -5.36
CA THR A 33 2.64 -7.75 -4.79
C THR A 33 2.28 -8.35 -3.43
N LEU A 34 2.58 -9.63 -3.25
CA LEU A 34 2.34 -10.38 -2.01
C LEU A 34 3.62 -10.98 -1.49
N SER A 35 3.71 -11.16 -0.17
CA SER A 35 4.76 -11.99 0.41
C SER A 35 4.51 -13.46 0.06
N GLY A 36 5.57 -14.28 0.05
CA GLY A 36 5.43 -15.72 -0.19
C GLY A 36 4.50 -16.40 0.81
N ALA A 37 4.51 -15.96 2.07
CA ALA A 37 3.60 -16.47 3.09
C ALA A 37 2.12 -16.17 2.75
N LEU A 38 1.77 -14.92 2.43
CA LEU A 38 0.40 -14.56 2.08
C LEU A 38 -0.06 -15.23 0.78
N ALA A 39 0.84 -15.36 -0.20
CA ALA A 39 0.54 -16.09 -1.42
C ALA A 39 0.24 -17.58 -1.14
N GLY A 40 1.02 -18.21 -0.26
CA GLY A 40 0.76 -19.58 0.20
C GLY A 40 -0.62 -19.69 0.87
N THR A 41 -0.92 -18.79 1.82
CA THR A 41 -2.23 -18.77 2.50
C THR A 41 -3.39 -18.60 1.52
N LEU A 42 -3.29 -17.72 0.52
CA LEU A 42 -4.34 -17.55 -0.49
C LEU A 42 -4.59 -18.82 -1.32
N ILE A 43 -3.51 -19.55 -1.66
CA ILE A 43 -3.63 -20.82 -2.41
C ILE A 43 -4.31 -21.89 -1.55
N GLU A 44 -3.97 -21.95 -0.26
CA GLU A 44 -4.56 -22.89 0.69
C GLU A 44 -6.04 -22.58 0.99
N GLU A 45 -6.37 -21.31 1.24
CA GLU A 45 -7.74 -20.86 1.49
C GLU A 45 -8.62 -20.97 0.25
N ASN A 46 -8.03 -20.81 -0.94
CA ASN A 46 -8.69 -20.84 -2.25
C ASN A 46 -10.05 -20.10 -2.26
N PRO A 47 -10.06 -18.80 -1.90
CA PRO A 47 -11.29 -18.02 -1.85
C PRO A 47 -11.84 -17.79 -3.27
N ASP A 48 -13.14 -17.49 -3.37
CA ASP A 48 -13.75 -17.10 -4.64
C ASP A 48 -13.08 -15.86 -5.23
N VAL A 49 -12.70 -15.94 -6.50
CA VAL A 49 -12.10 -14.82 -7.24
C VAL A 49 -13.21 -13.96 -7.83
N VAL A 50 -13.62 -12.94 -7.07
CA VAL A 50 -14.70 -12.02 -7.43
C VAL A 50 -14.11 -10.65 -7.76
N ASP A 51 -14.53 -10.03 -8.87
CA ASP A 51 -14.16 -8.66 -9.20
C ASP A 51 -14.77 -7.68 -8.18
N ARG A 52 -13.90 -6.97 -7.45
CA ARG A 52 -14.26 -6.04 -6.37
C ARG A 52 -13.60 -4.67 -6.52
N ILE A 53 -12.79 -4.43 -7.56
CA ILE A 53 -12.03 -3.18 -7.66
C ILE A 53 -12.92 -1.93 -7.80
N GLU A 54 -14.15 -2.10 -8.30
CA GLU A 54 -15.18 -1.07 -8.41
C GLU A 54 -16.20 -1.10 -7.28
N ALA A 55 -16.02 -1.96 -6.27
CA ALA A 55 -16.97 -2.06 -5.17
C ALA A 55 -16.94 -0.79 -4.31
N GLU A 56 -18.12 -0.27 -3.98
CA GLU A 56 -18.26 0.90 -3.12
C GLU A 56 -18.22 0.51 -1.64
N VAL A 57 -17.51 1.30 -0.85
CA VAL A 57 -17.54 1.21 0.61
C VAL A 57 -18.77 1.94 1.14
N ALA A 58 -19.40 1.41 2.19
CA ALA A 58 -20.55 2.04 2.83
C ALA A 58 -20.24 3.52 3.19
N PRO A 59 -21.11 4.48 2.83
CA PRO A 59 -20.85 5.91 3.03
C PRO A 59 -20.56 6.29 4.48
N GLU A 60 -21.19 5.61 5.44
CA GLU A 60 -21.04 5.85 6.88
C GLU A 60 -19.63 5.50 7.35
N ILE A 61 -19.04 4.43 6.82
CA ILE A 61 -17.66 4.02 7.12
C ILE A 61 -16.68 5.06 6.57
N LEU A 62 -16.87 5.52 5.34
CA LEU A 62 -16.03 6.57 4.76
C LEU A 62 -16.14 7.88 5.54
N ALA A 63 -17.34 8.24 6.00
CA ALA A 63 -17.55 9.43 6.83
C ALA A 63 -16.81 9.32 8.16
N GLU A 64 -16.90 8.18 8.84
CA GLU A 64 -16.19 7.92 10.10
C GLU A 64 -14.67 8.00 9.90
N LEU A 65 -14.13 7.37 8.85
CA LEU A 65 -12.69 7.41 8.55
C LEU A 65 -12.19 8.83 8.29
N ARG A 66 -12.93 9.60 7.49
CA ARG A 66 -12.60 11.01 7.19
C ARG A 66 -12.65 11.89 8.43
N GLN A 67 -13.62 11.66 9.32
CA GLN A 67 -13.76 12.40 10.57
C GLN A 67 -12.66 12.04 11.58
N THR A 68 -12.28 10.76 11.65
CA THR A 68 -11.40 10.23 12.70
C THR A 68 -9.93 10.39 12.34
N PHE A 69 -9.57 10.24 11.05
CA PHE A 69 -8.18 10.18 10.61
C PHE A 69 -7.89 11.27 9.57
N PRO A 70 -7.36 12.44 9.98
CA PRO A 70 -7.00 13.50 9.03
C PRO A 70 -6.03 13.04 7.92
N ASP A 71 -5.09 12.15 8.25
CA ASP A 71 -4.17 11.56 7.27
C ASP A 71 -4.89 10.67 6.24
N PHE A 72 -6.03 10.07 6.58
CA PHE A 72 -6.85 9.33 5.61
C PHE A 72 -7.39 10.25 4.53
N VAL A 73 -7.92 11.42 4.91
CA VAL A 73 -8.38 12.45 3.96
C VAL A 73 -7.23 12.86 3.04
N ARG A 74 -6.06 13.17 3.62
CA ARG A 74 -4.86 13.56 2.85
C ARG A 74 -4.41 12.48 1.87
N ALA A 75 -4.49 11.21 2.25
CA ALA A 75 -4.07 10.09 1.42
C ALA A 75 -5.07 9.74 0.31
N CYS A 76 -6.38 9.81 0.60
CA CYS A 76 -7.42 9.22 -0.25
C CYS A 76 -8.18 10.25 -1.09
N ASP A 77 -8.38 11.47 -0.60
CA ASP A 77 -9.15 12.47 -1.33
C ASP A 77 -8.25 13.23 -2.33
N GLN A 78 -8.68 13.28 -3.60
CA GLN A 78 -7.87 13.84 -4.67
C GLN A 78 -7.56 15.32 -4.42
N GLY A 79 -6.27 15.66 -4.35
CA GLY A 79 -5.79 17.03 -4.13
C GLY A 79 -5.69 17.45 -2.65
N ALA A 80 -6.05 16.58 -1.70
CA ALA A 80 -5.93 16.86 -0.27
C ALA A 80 -4.49 16.82 0.26
N LEU A 81 -3.56 16.25 -0.49
CA LEU A 81 -2.11 16.32 -0.25
C LEU A 81 -1.44 16.91 -1.49
N VAL A 82 -0.89 18.12 -1.35
CA VAL A 82 -0.19 18.80 -2.44
C VAL A 82 1.29 18.36 -2.51
N PRO A 83 1.95 18.44 -3.68
CA PRO A 83 3.32 17.96 -3.85
C PRO A 83 4.32 18.52 -2.83
N GLU A 84 4.15 19.78 -2.43
CA GLU A 84 5.02 20.48 -1.49
C GLU A 84 4.95 19.86 -0.08
N GLU A 85 3.81 19.30 0.30
CA GLU A 85 3.58 18.68 1.61
C GLU A 85 4.03 17.22 1.68
N PHE A 86 4.16 16.56 0.52
CA PHE A 86 4.42 15.14 0.42
C PHE A 86 5.67 14.72 1.19
N ARG A 87 6.74 15.52 1.12
CA ARG A 87 8.01 15.22 1.80
C ARG A 87 7.87 15.18 3.32
N SER A 88 7.01 16.02 3.88
CA SER A 88 6.74 16.09 5.32
C SER A 88 5.59 15.20 5.77
N TYR A 89 4.91 14.52 4.84
CA TYR A 89 3.77 13.68 5.17
C TYR A 89 4.19 12.51 6.06
N GLY A 90 3.53 12.35 7.22
CA GLY A 90 3.95 11.43 8.29
C GLY A 90 4.22 10.00 7.80
N PRO A 91 3.32 9.37 7.03
CA PRO A 91 3.56 8.05 6.44
C PRO A 91 4.80 7.97 5.53
N VAL A 92 5.07 9.02 4.75
CA VAL A 92 6.26 9.09 3.87
C VAL A 92 7.53 9.16 4.70
N VAL A 93 7.56 10.04 5.71
CA VAL A 93 8.70 10.17 6.63
C VAL A 93 8.95 8.86 7.37
N ARG A 94 7.89 8.21 7.87
CA ARG A 94 7.99 6.90 8.53
C ARG A 94 8.56 5.83 7.61
N PHE A 95 8.10 5.76 6.37
CA PHE A 95 8.60 4.81 5.38
C PHE A 95 10.08 5.04 5.07
N GLN A 96 10.48 6.29 4.80
CA GLN A 96 11.87 6.66 4.54
C GLN A 96 12.79 6.30 5.70
N ASN A 97 12.39 6.63 6.93
CA ASN A 97 13.16 6.29 8.13
C ASN A 97 13.31 4.77 8.31
N SER A 98 12.28 3.99 7.96
CA SER A 98 12.36 2.53 8.00
C SER A 98 13.39 1.99 7.00
N LEU A 99 13.46 2.56 5.78
CA LEU A 99 14.45 2.17 4.78
C LEU A 99 15.86 2.54 5.22
N LEU A 100 16.06 3.77 5.71
CA LEU A 100 17.36 4.22 6.22
C LEU A 100 17.85 3.33 7.36
N LYS A 101 16.96 2.96 8.29
CA LYS A 101 17.28 2.02 9.36
C LYS A 101 17.72 0.66 8.82
N GLY A 102 16.96 0.11 7.86
CA GLY A 102 17.32 -1.17 7.23
C GLY A 102 18.68 -1.11 6.53
N PHE A 103 18.96 -0.02 5.81
CA PHE A 103 20.24 0.19 5.14
C PHE A 103 21.40 0.28 6.14
N ALA A 104 21.24 1.06 7.21
CA ALA A 104 22.24 1.18 8.27
C ALA A 104 22.54 -0.18 8.93
N THR A 105 21.51 -1.00 9.17
CA THR A 105 21.68 -2.37 9.68
C THR A 105 22.56 -3.21 8.74
N VAL A 106 22.29 -3.20 7.42
CA VAL A 106 23.07 -3.97 6.45
C VAL A 106 24.53 -3.50 6.40
N ILE A 107 24.78 -2.19 6.43
CA ILE A 107 26.14 -1.65 6.48
C ILE A 107 26.89 -2.10 7.73
N GLY A 108 26.24 -2.05 8.90
CA GLY A 108 26.83 -2.52 10.15
C GLY A 108 27.22 -4.01 10.09
N GLU A 109 26.37 -4.85 9.51
CA GLU A 109 26.65 -6.27 9.32
C GLU A 109 27.83 -6.52 8.37
N ILE A 110 27.97 -5.74 7.31
CA ILE A 110 29.11 -5.83 6.38
C ILE A 110 30.41 -5.47 7.11
N GLN A 111 30.42 -4.35 7.84
CA GLN A 111 31.59 -3.88 8.58
C GLN A 111 32.05 -4.89 9.64
N ALA A 112 31.09 -5.48 10.38
CA ALA A 112 31.39 -6.49 11.39
C ALA A 112 32.04 -7.76 10.81
N ARG A 113 31.78 -8.08 9.54
CA ARG A 113 32.38 -9.22 8.83
C ARG A 113 33.74 -8.89 8.21
N GLN A 114 34.00 -7.63 7.88
CA GLN A 114 35.28 -7.17 7.35
C GLN A 114 36.34 -6.92 8.43
N GLY A 115 35.91 -6.66 9.67
CA GLY A 115 36.79 -6.50 10.84
C GLY A 115 37.17 -7.80 11.55
N LYS A 116 36.77 -8.96 11.01
CA LYS A 116 37.23 -10.30 11.39
C LYS A 116 38.20 -10.81 10.32
#